data_AF-A0A847NT76-F1
#
_entry.id   AF-A0A847NT76-F1
#
_cell.length_a   1.000
_cell.length_b   1.000
_cell.length_c   1.000
_cell.angle_alpha   90.00
_cell.angle_beta   90.00
_cell.angle_gamma   90.00
#
_symmetry.space_group_name_H-M   'P 1'
#
loop_
_entity.id
_entity.type
_entity.pdbx_description
1 polymer ?
#
loop_
_entity_poly.entity_id
_entity_poly.type
_entity_poly.pdbx_seq_one_letter_code
_entity_poly.pdbx_strand_id
1 'polypeptide(L)'
;MEKEKFNKELLIKLNEELKTVQDQIKAHRFESFKIGCIRNLKIIRSIAKYLLPFIITGSIITGGICLLGGGFPFHKDKKKYYEKYCKEIDSNHQTSITCSYDENNGFENKNLVIVYGNWKKREDGKYYREMENYRFEEGEIKEEEIIKVVSNKNFDISSLLGQPTKIIQTKDSIFPEEIKSDDYRYIQAFISGTNKENYIIGLESNSRNLGITLIELMLIMLYSGVLMLIKPYDDIRCEISNIICDNKSQVDMSVLRKQLVIRRENIKRLTQY
;
A
#
# COMPACT_ATOMS: atom_id res chain seq x y z
N MET A 1 -44.03 61.87 -53.09
CA MET A 1 -44.78 61.86 -51.81
C MET A 1 -45.43 60.52 -51.46
N GLU A 2 -46.50 60.04 -52.12
CA GLU A 2 -47.16 58.77 -51.71
C GLU A 2 -46.25 57.53 -51.84
N LYS A 3 -45.50 57.41 -52.94
CA LYS A 3 -44.56 56.31 -53.18
C LYS A 3 -43.40 56.28 -52.18
N GLU A 4 -42.93 57.45 -51.75
CA GLU A 4 -41.87 57.57 -50.73
C GLU A 4 -42.38 57.23 -49.34
N LYS A 5 -43.62 57.59 -49.02
CA LYS A 5 -44.26 57.23 -47.75
C LYS A 5 -44.47 55.71 -47.68
N PHE A 6 -44.95 55.11 -48.76
CA PHE A 6 -45.10 53.66 -48.88
C PHE A 6 -43.78 52.90 -48.76
N ASN A 7 -42.71 53.37 -49.44
CA ASN A 7 -41.38 52.75 -49.33
C ASN A 7 -40.81 52.84 -47.91
N LYS A 8 -41.03 53.96 -47.20
CA LYS A 8 -40.62 54.12 -45.80
C LYS A 8 -41.35 53.14 -44.87
N GLU A 9 -42.66 53.00 -45.02
CA GLU A 9 -43.46 52.04 -44.24
C GLU A 9 -43.03 50.59 -44.51
N LEU A 10 -42.75 50.23 -45.76
CA LEU A 10 -42.26 48.91 -46.15
C LEU A 10 -40.86 48.60 -45.57
N LEU A 11 -39.96 49.59 -45.54
CA LEU A 11 -38.64 49.46 -44.95
C LEU A 11 -38.70 49.26 -43.43
N ILE A 12 -39.60 49.96 -42.73
CA ILE A 12 -39.80 49.77 -41.29
C ILE A 12 -40.24 48.32 -41.03
N LYS A 13 -41.25 47.84 -41.77
CA LYS A 13 -41.76 46.47 -41.63
C LYS A 13 -40.69 45.40 -41.92
N LEU A 14 -39.89 45.58 -42.97
CA LEU A 14 -38.80 44.65 -43.31
C LEU A 14 -37.68 44.64 -42.26
N ASN A 15 -37.36 45.79 -41.65
CA ASN A 15 -36.37 45.87 -40.58
C ASN A 15 -36.87 45.19 -39.30
N GLU A 16 -38.15 45.35 -38.96
CA GLU A 16 -38.79 44.64 -37.85
C GLU A 16 -38.75 43.12 -38.07
N GLU A 17 -39.16 42.65 -39.25
CA GLU A 17 -39.08 41.23 -39.59
C GLU A 17 -37.64 40.70 -39.55
N LEU A 18 -36.67 41.47 -40.06
CA LEU A 18 -35.26 41.09 -40.01
C LEU A 18 -34.75 40.96 -38.58
N LYS A 19 -35.15 41.87 -37.69
CA LYS A 19 -34.84 41.82 -36.26
C LYS A 19 -35.44 40.56 -35.61
N THR A 20 -36.71 40.25 -35.90
CA THR A 20 -37.36 39.04 -35.35
C THR A 20 -36.65 37.75 -35.78
N VAL A 21 -36.24 37.63 -37.05
CA VAL A 21 -35.51 36.45 -37.54
C VAL A 21 -34.11 36.37 -36.92
N GLN A 22 -33.44 37.50 -36.71
CA GLN A 22 -32.16 37.52 -35.99
C GLN A 22 -32.30 37.08 -34.54
N ASP A 23 -33.35 37.53 -33.85
CA ASP A 23 -33.62 37.16 -32.47
C ASP A 23 -33.99 35.67 -32.36
N GLN A 24 -34.77 35.14 -33.30
CA GLN A 24 -35.04 33.69 -33.40
C GLN A 24 -33.75 32.87 -33.62
N ILE A 25 -32.85 33.32 -34.49
CA ILE A 25 -31.56 32.65 -34.72
C ILE A 25 -30.68 32.70 -33.46
N LYS A 26 -30.64 33.82 -32.74
CA LYS A 26 -29.88 33.95 -31.49
C LYS A 26 -30.47 33.06 -30.39
N ALA A 27 -31.79 33.08 -30.22
CA ALA A 27 -32.49 32.24 -29.26
C ALA A 27 -32.24 30.75 -29.55
N HIS A 28 -32.37 30.31 -30.80
CA HIS A 28 -32.09 28.93 -31.19
C HIS A 28 -30.62 28.55 -30.98
N ARG A 29 -29.66 29.45 -31.29
CA ARG A 29 -28.24 29.20 -31.00
C ARG A 29 -28.00 29.01 -29.51
N PHE A 30 -28.55 29.88 -28.68
CA PHE A 30 -28.42 29.79 -27.22
C PHE A 30 -29.06 28.51 -26.68
N GLU A 31 -30.24 28.17 -27.16
CA GLU A 31 -30.95 26.95 -26.78
C GLU A 31 -30.19 25.69 -27.21
N SER A 32 -29.67 25.66 -28.44
CA SER A 32 -28.83 24.55 -28.93
C SER A 32 -27.54 24.37 -28.11
N PHE A 33 -26.93 25.48 -27.68
CA PHE A 33 -25.76 25.44 -26.81
C PHE A 33 -26.13 24.89 -25.43
N LYS A 34 -27.22 25.38 -24.83
CA LYS A 34 -27.74 24.89 -23.55
C LYS A 34 -28.04 23.38 -23.61
N ILE A 35 -28.72 22.92 -24.66
CA ILE A 35 -29.00 21.50 -24.89
C ILE A 35 -27.71 20.69 -25.01
N GLY A 36 -26.70 21.21 -25.74
CA GLY A 36 -25.38 20.60 -25.85
C GLY A 36 -24.67 20.46 -24.50
N CYS A 37 -24.66 21.51 -23.68
CA CYS A 37 -24.08 21.48 -22.33
C CYS A 37 -24.82 20.48 -21.43
N ILE A 38 -26.15 20.48 -21.43
CA ILE A 38 -26.96 19.52 -20.66
C ILE A 38 -26.65 18.09 -21.09
N ARG A 39 -26.52 17.83 -22.40
CA ARG A 39 -26.16 16.52 -22.92
C ARG A 39 -24.79 16.07 -22.42
N ASN A 40 -23.78 16.93 -22.51
CA ASN A 40 -22.43 16.61 -22.04
C ASN A 40 -22.43 16.34 -20.53
N LEU A 41 -23.16 17.13 -19.73
CA LEU A 41 -23.32 16.90 -18.30
C LEU A 41 -24.00 15.55 -18.00
N LYS A 42 -25.03 15.17 -18.77
CA LYS A 42 -25.68 13.84 -18.63
C LYS A 42 -24.69 12.71 -18.92
N ILE A 43 -23.89 12.82 -19.99
CA ILE A 43 -22.88 11.81 -20.34
C ILE A 43 -21.82 11.70 -19.22
N ILE A 44 -21.29 12.84 -18.75
CA ILE A 44 -20.32 12.87 -17.64
C ILE A 44 -20.91 12.23 -16.38
N ARG A 45 -22.17 12.54 -16.06
CA ARG A 45 -22.87 11.94 -14.91
C ARG A 45 -22.95 10.42 -15.04
N SER A 46 -23.30 9.88 -16.20
CA SER A 46 -23.40 8.44 -16.42
C SER A 46 -22.03 7.77 -16.30
N ILE A 47 -20.96 8.37 -16.84
CA ILE A 47 -19.57 7.89 -16.68
C ILE A 47 -19.15 7.94 -15.21
N ALA A 48 -19.40 9.05 -14.50
CA ALA A 48 -19.05 9.18 -13.09
C ALA A 48 -19.79 8.15 -12.23
N LYS A 49 -21.09 7.90 -12.50
CA LYS A 49 -21.89 6.88 -11.81
C LYS A 49 -21.34 5.46 -12.02
N TYR A 50 -20.70 5.20 -13.16
CA TYR A 50 -20.02 3.94 -13.43
C TYR A 50 -18.67 3.83 -12.73
N LEU A 51 -17.86 4.89 -12.75
CA LEU A 51 -16.51 4.87 -12.15
C LEU A 51 -16.53 4.91 -10.62
N LEU A 52 -17.54 5.56 -10.02
CA LEU A 52 -17.62 5.80 -8.58
C LEU A 52 -17.45 4.53 -7.72
N PRO A 53 -18.13 3.39 -8.00
CA PRO A 53 -17.94 2.16 -7.24
C PRO A 53 -16.51 1.63 -7.27
N PHE A 54 -15.81 1.74 -8.40
CA PHE A 54 -14.42 1.29 -8.53
C PHE A 54 -13.46 2.15 -7.70
N ILE A 55 -13.66 3.48 -7.73
CA ILE A 55 -12.86 4.43 -6.93
C ILE A 55 -13.06 4.18 -5.44
N ILE A 56 -14.32 3.98 -5.00
CA ILE A 56 -14.64 3.69 -3.61
C ILE A 56 -14.01 2.36 -3.18
N THR A 57 -14.15 1.32 -4.00
CA THR A 57 -13.61 -0.01 -3.70
C THR A 57 -12.09 0.01 -3.56
N GLY A 58 -11.38 0.65 -4.50
CA GLY A 58 -9.94 0.84 -4.40
C GLY A 58 -9.56 1.57 -3.12
N SER A 59 -10.25 2.67 -2.80
CA SER A 59 -9.97 3.47 -1.61
C SER A 59 -10.18 2.70 -0.30
N ILE A 60 -11.23 1.87 -0.21
CA ILE A 60 -11.50 1.03 0.97
C ILE A 60 -10.43 -0.05 1.13
N ILE A 61 -10.02 -0.70 0.04
CA ILE A 61 -9.02 -1.77 0.07
C ILE A 61 -7.65 -1.20 0.49
N THR A 62 -7.19 -0.13 -0.18
CA THR A 62 -5.93 0.54 0.17
C THR A 62 -5.96 1.01 1.63
N GLY A 63 -7.02 1.69 2.05
CA GLY A 63 -7.16 2.16 3.44
C GLY A 63 -7.17 1.02 4.47
N GLY A 64 -7.86 -0.09 4.16
CA GLY A 64 -7.89 -1.28 5.02
C GLY A 64 -6.52 -1.94 5.17
N ILE A 65 -5.77 -2.04 4.07
CA ILE A 65 -4.41 -2.60 4.09
C ILE A 65 -3.47 -1.69 4.88
N CYS A 66 -3.58 -0.37 4.72
CA CYS A 66 -2.84 0.60 5.53
C CYS A 66 -3.09 0.43 7.05
N LEU A 67 -4.34 0.19 7.46
CA LEU A 67 -4.66 -0.02 8.87
C LEU A 67 -4.07 -1.32 9.44
N LEU A 68 -3.88 -2.34 8.61
CA LEU A 68 -3.28 -3.61 9.01
C LEU A 68 -1.74 -3.58 9.00
N GLY A 69 -1.14 -2.40 8.86
CA GLY A 69 0.31 -2.23 8.79
C GLY A 69 0.91 -2.65 7.45
N GLY A 70 0.09 -2.73 6.41
CA GLY A 70 0.54 -2.77 5.03
C GLY A 70 0.86 -1.35 4.53
N GLY A 71 1.90 -1.21 3.70
CA GLY A 71 2.28 0.09 3.16
C GLY A 71 1.51 0.50 1.92
N PHE A 72 1.73 1.74 1.50
CA PHE A 72 1.23 2.19 0.20
C PHE A 72 1.99 1.49 -0.92
N PRO A 73 1.30 1.06 -2.00
CA PRO A 73 1.88 0.19 -3.01
C PRO A 73 3.06 0.80 -3.80
N PHE A 74 3.27 2.11 -3.67
CA PHE A 74 4.32 2.88 -4.33
C PHE A 74 5.27 3.60 -3.35
N HIS A 75 5.12 3.36 -2.05
CA HIS A 75 5.94 4.00 -1.03
C HIS A 75 6.48 2.94 -0.08
N LYS A 76 7.78 2.98 0.19
CA LYS A 76 8.36 2.12 1.21
C LYS A 76 8.09 2.73 2.57
N ASP A 77 7.38 2.00 3.40
CA ASP A 77 7.14 2.44 4.76
C ASP A 77 8.42 2.39 5.60
N LYS A 78 8.50 3.34 6.53
CA LYS A 78 9.54 3.37 7.56
C LYS A 78 9.17 2.37 8.66
N LYS A 79 10.14 1.53 9.02
CA LYS A 79 10.01 0.54 10.09
C LYS A 79 11.07 0.73 11.15
N LYS A 80 10.70 0.41 12.39
CA LYS A 80 11.60 0.41 13.53
C LYS A 80 12.26 -0.96 13.63
N TYR A 81 13.58 -0.96 13.64
CA TYR A 81 14.40 -2.12 13.93
C TYR A 81 14.99 -1.91 15.31
N TYR A 82 14.65 -2.78 16.25
CA TYR A 82 15.08 -2.65 17.64
C TYR A 82 16.43 -3.33 17.82
N GLU A 83 17.25 -2.77 18.71
CA GLU A 83 18.51 -3.40 19.08
C GLU A 83 18.23 -4.70 19.81
N LYS A 84 18.79 -5.79 19.28
CA LYS A 84 18.84 -7.10 19.88
C LYS A 84 20.28 -7.36 20.30
N TYR A 85 20.49 -7.74 21.54
CA TYR A 85 21.81 -8.08 22.06
C TYR A 85 21.85 -9.54 22.48
N CYS A 86 23.02 -10.14 22.35
CA CYS A 86 23.36 -11.42 22.94
C CYS A 86 24.65 -11.24 23.73
N LYS A 87 24.54 -11.39 25.04
CA LYS A 87 25.65 -11.35 25.99
C LYS A 87 26.10 -12.76 26.27
N GLU A 88 27.35 -13.05 25.94
CA GLU A 88 28.03 -14.30 26.21
C GLU A 88 28.91 -14.11 27.43
N ILE A 89 28.78 -14.98 28.42
CA ILE A 89 29.55 -14.94 29.67
C ILE A 89 30.12 -16.32 29.90
N ASP A 90 31.44 -16.41 30.11
CA ASP A 90 32.08 -17.67 30.40
C ASP A 90 32.65 -17.76 31.83
N SER A 91 32.91 -18.99 32.26
CA SER A 91 33.51 -19.28 33.56
C SER A 91 34.94 -18.75 33.73
N ASN A 92 35.59 -18.31 32.64
CA ASN A 92 36.89 -17.62 32.66
C ASN A 92 36.74 -16.11 32.81
N HIS A 93 35.52 -15.64 33.07
CA HIS A 93 35.17 -14.22 33.22
C HIS A 93 35.39 -13.40 31.94
N GLN A 94 35.45 -14.07 30.78
CA GLN A 94 35.37 -13.43 29.49
C GLN A 94 33.90 -13.13 29.19
N THR A 95 33.65 -11.88 28.78
CA THR A 95 32.32 -11.42 28.39
C THR A 95 32.40 -10.88 26.98
N SER A 96 31.52 -11.36 26.11
CA SER A 96 31.36 -10.86 24.75
C SER A 96 29.92 -10.34 24.60
N ILE A 97 29.75 -9.21 23.90
CA ILE A 97 28.42 -8.67 23.61
C ILE A 97 28.34 -8.48 22.11
N THR A 98 27.32 -9.09 21.51
CA THR A 98 27.00 -8.92 20.10
C THR A 98 25.66 -8.21 19.99
N CYS A 99 25.63 -7.12 19.22
CA CYS A 99 24.41 -6.35 18.96
C CYS A 99 24.03 -6.45 17.48
N SER A 100 22.73 -6.51 17.22
CA SER A 100 22.15 -6.48 15.88
C SER A 100 20.85 -5.71 15.90
N TYR A 101 20.38 -5.23 14.75
CA TYR A 101 19.09 -4.55 14.63
C TYR A 101 18.18 -5.40 13.76
N ASP A 102 16.97 -5.68 14.25
CA ASP A 102 16.03 -6.53 13.53
C ASP A 102 14.59 -6.08 13.78
N GLU A 103 13.71 -6.51 12.88
CA GLU A 103 12.28 -6.25 12.99
C GLU A 103 11.71 -7.05 14.17
N ASN A 104 10.76 -6.46 14.89
CA ASN A 104 10.25 -6.97 16.17
C ASN A 104 9.28 -8.17 15.97
N ASN A 105 9.72 -9.20 15.26
CA ASN A 105 8.97 -10.43 15.03
C ASN A 105 9.67 -11.55 15.79
N GLY A 106 9.33 -11.73 17.07
CA GLY A 106 9.72 -12.88 17.89
C GLY A 106 11.22 -13.14 17.89
N PHE A 107 11.96 -12.53 18.81
CA PHE A 107 13.26 -13.10 19.12
C PHE A 107 12.99 -14.49 19.70
N GLU A 108 13.35 -15.55 18.97
CA GLU A 108 13.45 -16.87 19.59
C GLU A 108 14.40 -16.71 20.76
N ASN A 109 13.91 -16.97 21.96
CA ASN A 109 14.70 -16.78 23.15
C ASN A 109 15.91 -17.70 23.08
N LYS A 110 17.10 -17.10 22.98
CA LYS A 110 18.38 -17.85 22.90
C LYS A 110 19.06 -17.97 24.24
N ASN A 111 18.34 -17.60 25.30
CA ASN A 111 18.77 -17.77 26.68
C ASN A 111 19.13 -19.23 26.94
N LEU A 112 20.42 -19.45 27.20
CA LEU A 112 21.00 -20.78 27.27
C LEU A 112 22.22 -20.77 28.18
N VAL A 113 22.26 -21.69 29.15
CA VAL A 113 23.49 -22.05 29.86
C VAL A 113 23.96 -23.40 29.35
N ILE A 114 25.23 -23.48 28.95
CA ILE A 114 25.91 -24.69 28.50
C ILE A 114 26.96 -25.06 29.54
N VAL A 115 26.89 -26.30 30.01
CA VAL A 115 27.92 -26.91 30.85
C VAL A 115 28.65 -27.93 30.02
N TYR A 116 29.97 -27.76 29.89
CA TYR A 116 30.80 -28.66 29.13
C TYR A 116 31.48 -29.68 30.05
N GLY A 117 31.29 -30.96 29.75
CA GLY A 117 32.05 -32.04 30.34
C GLY A 117 33.44 -32.19 29.72
N ASN A 118 34.26 -33.01 30.35
CA ASN A 118 35.62 -33.30 29.89
C ASN A 118 35.63 -34.04 28.56
N TRP A 119 36.62 -33.73 27.72
CA TRP A 119 36.86 -34.47 26.49
C TRP A 119 37.35 -35.89 26.79
N LYS A 120 36.74 -36.87 26.12
CA LYS A 120 37.11 -38.28 26.16
C LYS A 120 37.46 -38.73 24.75
N LYS A 121 38.50 -39.54 24.63
CA LYS A 121 38.89 -40.14 23.35
C LYS A 121 38.11 -41.45 23.14
N ARG A 122 37.55 -41.65 21.95
CA ARG A 122 36.95 -42.91 21.52
C ARG A 122 37.99 -43.82 20.85
N GLU A 123 37.64 -45.09 20.74
CA GLU A 123 38.46 -46.12 20.08
C GLU A 123 38.69 -45.83 18.59
N ASP A 124 37.77 -45.11 17.93
CA ASP A 124 37.87 -44.65 16.54
C ASP A 124 38.85 -43.48 16.34
N GLY A 125 39.54 -43.04 17.40
CA GLY A 125 40.49 -41.94 17.39
C GLY A 125 39.85 -40.55 17.55
N LYS A 126 38.52 -40.43 17.56
CA LYS A 126 37.80 -39.15 17.72
C LYS A 126 37.66 -38.76 19.18
N TYR A 127 37.39 -37.48 19.43
CA TYR A 127 37.12 -36.95 20.76
C TYR A 127 35.66 -36.62 20.93
N TYR A 128 35.09 -36.89 22.10
CA TYR A 128 33.73 -36.53 22.44
C TYR A 128 33.62 -35.96 23.85
N ARG A 129 32.62 -35.10 24.07
CA ARG A 129 32.24 -34.65 25.42
C ARG A 129 30.73 -34.56 25.54
N GLU A 130 30.24 -34.74 26.76
CA GLU A 130 28.85 -34.48 27.10
C GLU A 130 28.67 -32.99 27.38
N MET A 131 27.58 -32.42 26.88
CA MET A 131 27.18 -31.04 27.12
C MET A 131 25.79 -31.05 27.73
N GLU A 132 25.58 -30.24 28.75
CA GLU A 132 24.28 -30.02 29.35
C GLU A 132 23.78 -28.63 28.98
N ASN A 133 22.66 -28.58 28.28
CA ASN A 133 22.05 -27.36 27.80
C ASN A 133 20.80 -27.03 28.62
N TYR A 134 20.82 -25.88 29.29
CA TYR A 134 19.73 -25.37 30.12
C TYR A 134 19.14 -24.12 29.45
N ARG A 135 17.95 -24.25 28.87
CA ARG A 135 17.21 -23.12 28.27
C ARG A 135 16.28 -22.51 29.30
N PHE A 136 16.09 -21.20 29.24
CA PHE A 136 15.21 -20.45 30.15
C PHE A 136 14.57 -19.29 29.42
N GLU A 137 13.42 -18.81 29.89
CA GLU A 137 12.74 -17.68 29.27
C GLU A 137 13.26 -16.32 29.77
N GLU A 138 12.94 -15.25 29.04
CA GLU A 138 13.39 -13.90 29.35
C GLU A 138 12.61 -13.41 30.57
N GLY A 139 13.34 -12.99 31.62
CA GLY A 139 12.73 -12.53 32.87
C GLY A 139 12.40 -13.63 33.88
N GLU A 140 12.54 -14.91 33.54
CA GLU A 140 12.40 -16.00 34.53
C GLU A 140 13.52 -15.95 35.58
N ILE A 141 14.75 -15.69 35.13
CA ILE A 141 15.93 -15.64 35.99
C ILE A 141 16.66 -14.33 35.76
N LYS A 142 17.11 -13.72 36.87
CA LYS A 142 17.86 -12.48 36.82
C LYS A 142 19.27 -12.71 36.28
N GLU A 143 19.77 -11.77 35.51
CA GLU A 143 21.13 -11.84 34.94
C GLU A 143 22.20 -12.03 36.02
N GLU A 144 22.06 -11.42 37.20
CA GLU A 144 23.03 -11.58 38.29
C GLU A 144 23.09 -13.02 38.82
N GLU A 145 21.99 -13.76 38.74
CA GLU A 145 21.94 -15.17 39.16
C GLU A 145 22.64 -16.06 38.14
N ILE A 146 22.44 -15.80 36.84
CA ILE A 146 23.17 -16.49 35.77
C ILE A 146 24.67 -16.22 35.87
N ILE A 147 25.08 -14.97 36.14
CA ILE A 147 26.50 -14.62 36.35
C ILE A 147 27.07 -15.42 37.53
N LYS A 148 26.35 -15.51 38.65
CA LYS A 148 26.78 -16.31 39.80
C LYS A 148 26.95 -17.79 39.45
N VAL A 149 26.03 -18.35 38.65
CA VAL A 149 26.11 -19.74 38.18
C VAL A 149 27.36 -19.97 37.33
N VAL A 150 27.63 -19.06 36.39
CA VAL A 150 28.81 -19.16 35.50
C VAL A 150 30.11 -19.01 36.28
N SER A 151 30.16 -18.13 37.28
CA SER A 151 31.35 -17.89 38.10
C SER A 151 31.59 -18.96 39.17
N ASN A 152 30.54 -19.66 39.64
CA ASN A 152 30.65 -20.64 40.71
C ASN A 152 30.55 -22.09 40.19
N LYS A 153 31.69 -22.76 40.08
CA LYS A 153 31.82 -24.12 39.54
C LYS A 153 31.03 -25.19 40.31
N ASN A 154 30.77 -24.95 41.60
CA ASN A 154 30.06 -25.89 42.49
C ASN A 154 28.55 -25.59 42.60
N PHE A 155 28.03 -24.66 41.79
CA PHE A 155 26.62 -24.34 41.82
C PHE A 155 25.77 -25.49 41.26
N ASP A 156 24.67 -25.79 41.93
CA ASP A 156 23.68 -26.74 41.42
C ASP A 156 22.76 -26.04 40.40
N ILE A 157 23.21 -26.05 39.16
CA ILE A 157 22.54 -25.45 38.00
C ILE A 157 21.13 -26.04 37.84
N SER A 158 20.95 -27.32 38.15
CA SER A 158 19.69 -28.02 37.96
C SER A 158 18.61 -27.55 38.94
N SER A 159 18.99 -27.06 40.11
CA SER A 159 18.06 -26.46 41.08
C SER A 159 17.48 -25.13 40.62
N LEU A 160 18.22 -24.38 39.79
CA LEU A 160 17.81 -23.05 39.30
C LEU A 160 17.14 -23.11 37.93
N LEU A 161 17.70 -23.89 37.01
CA LEU A 161 17.30 -23.94 35.59
C LEU A 161 16.53 -25.22 35.23
N GLY A 162 16.29 -26.13 36.18
CA GLY A 162 15.61 -27.40 35.94
C GLY A 162 16.51 -28.44 35.26
N GLN A 163 15.91 -29.38 34.52
CA GLN A 163 16.65 -30.49 33.92
C GLN A 163 17.31 -30.08 32.59
N PRO A 164 18.58 -30.47 32.36
CA PRO A 164 19.26 -30.16 31.11
C PRO A 164 18.80 -31.05 29.96
N THR A 165 18.93 -30.51 28.75
CA THR A 165 19.04 -31.33 27.55
C THR A 165 20.48 -31.76 27.36
N LYS A 166 20.74 -33.08 27.39
CA LYS A 166 22.09 -33.64 27.21
C LYS A 166 22.42 -33.83 25.72
N ILE A 167 23.57 -33.35 25.29
CA ILE A 167 24.04 -33.42 23.90
C ILE A 167 25.47 -33.96 23.88
N ILE A 168 25.80 -34.82 22.93
CA ILE A 168 27.16 -35.30 22.72
C ILE A 168 27.82 -34.49 21.60
N GLN A 169 28.86 -33.75 21.93
CA GLN A 169 29.71 -33.10 20.94
C GLN A 169 30.83 -34.05 20.53
N THR A 170 31.14 -34.14 19.24
CA THR A 170 32.25 -34.93 18.72
C THR A 170 33.15 -34.04 17.85
N LYS A 171 34.48 -34.21 17.96
CA LYS A 171 35.49 -33.53 17.14
C LYS A 171 36.54 -34.55 16.68
N ASP A 172 37.04 -34.38 15.45
CA ASP A 172 38.10 -35.24 14.91
C ASP A 172 39.49 -34.88 15.50
N SER A 173 39.69 -33.62 15.88
CA SER A 173 40.89 -33.15 16.58
C SER A 173 40.55 -32.07 17.60
N ILE A 174 41.36 -31.99 18.65
CA ILE A 174 41.27 -30.98 19.72
C ILE A 174 42.66 -30.46 20.04
N PHE A 175 42.73 -29.19 20.46
CA PHE A 175 43.99 -28.59 20.88
C PHE A 175 44.47 -29.22 22.19
N PRO A 176 45.78 -29.45 22.38
CA PRO A 176 46.33 -30.04 23.60
C PRO A 176 45.92 -29.33 24.89
N GLU A 177 45.68 -28.02 24.81
CA GLU A 177 45.23 -27.17 25.91
C GLU A 177 43.80 -27.52 26.37
N GLU A 178 42.93 -28.02 25.48
CA GLU A 178 41.58 -28.47 25.82
C GLU A 178 41.56 -29.83 26.55
N ILE A 179 42.64 -30.62 26.45
CA ILE A 179 42.76 -31.97 27.05
C ILE A 179 43.29 -31.91 28.48
N LYS A 180 44.25 -31.03 28.77
CA LYS A 180 44.97 -30.98 30.07
C LYS A 180 44.13 -30.47 31.26
N SER A 181 42.86 -30.22 31.00
CA SER A 181 41.92 -29.56 31.87
C SER A 181 41.08 -30.63 32.58
N ASP A 182 41.72 -31.47 33.41
CA ASP A 182 41.07 -32.62 34.05
C ASP A 182 39.96 -32.23 35.05
N ASP A 183 39.89 -30.96 35.46
CA ASP A 183 39.00 -30.48 36.53
C ASP A 183 38.15 -29.25 36.15
N TYR A 184 38.07 -28.93 34.86
CA TYR A 184 37.43 -27.69 34.41
C TYR A 184 36.02 -27.96 33.89
N ARG A 185 35.04 -27.91 34.79
CA ARG A 185 33.65 -27.67 34.42
C ARG A 185 33.56 -26.27 33.80
N TYR A 186 33.76 -26.20 32.49
CA TYR A 186 33.61 -24.95 31.74
C TYR A 186 32.11 -24.67 31.57
N ILE A 187 31.67 -23.50 32.03
CA ILE A 187 30.29 -23.03 31.91
C ILE A 187 30.28 -21.80 31.02
N GLN A 188 29.29 -21.72 30.14
CA GLN A 188 29.05 -20.61 29.24
C GLN A 188 27.57 -20.27 29.24
N ALA A 189 27.23 -19.00 29.40
CA ALA A 189 25.86 -18.51 29.33
C ALA A 189 25.68 -17.55 28.17
N PHE A 190 24.55 -17.67 27.49
CA PHE A 190 24.06 -16.75 26.48
C PHE A 190 22.79 -16.12 27.03
N ILE A 191 22.81 -14.80 27.15
CA ILE A 191 21.66 -14.00 27.60
C ILE A 191 21.30 -13.07 26.46
N SER A 192 20.14 -13.30 25.89
CA SER A 192 19.57 -12.49 24.83
C SER A 192 18.50 -11.56 25.36
N GLY A 193 18.41 -10.37 24.78
CA GLY A 193 17.36 -9.43 25.08
C GLY A 193 17.13 -8.45 23.94
N THR A 194 16.00 -7.74 24.01
CA THR A 194 15.64 -6.70 23.05
C THR A 194 15.54 -5.36 23.76
N ASN A 195 16.39 -4.41 23.38
CA ASN A 195 16.34 -3.05 23.87
C ASN A 195 15.31 -2.25 23.06
N LYS A 196 14.12 -2.03 23.64
CA LYS A 196 13.04 -1.28 22.98
C LYS A 196 13.29 0.23 22.90
N GLU A 197 14.22 0.75 23.70
CA GLU A 197 14.57 2.18 23.72
C GLU A 197 15.57 2.54 22.61
N ASN A 198 16.44 1.59 22.23
CA ASN A 198 17.38 1.76 21.14
C ASN A 198 16.84 1.14 19.84
N TYR A 199 16.56 1.99 18.86
CA TYR A 199 16.06 1.54 17.56
C TYR A 199 16.62 2.39 16.42
N ILE A 200 16.80 1.74 15.27
CA ILE A 200 17.07 2.43 14.01
C ILE A 200 15.81 2.42 13.15
N ILE A 201 15.66 3.46 12.33
CA ILE A 201 14.58 3.55 11.36
C ILE A 201 15.13 3.13 10.01
N GLY A 202 14.66 2.00 9.50
CA GLY A 202 14.98 1.52 8.17
C GLY A 202 13.75 1.58 7.27
N LEU A 203 13.98 1.49 5.96
CA LEU A 203 12.91 1.29 5.00
C LEU A 203 12.58 -0.20 4.93
N GLU A 204 11.32 -0.53 4.75
CA GLU A 204 10.94 -1.91 4.51
C GLU A 204 11.63 -2.52 3.28
N SER A 205 11.75 -3.85 3.29
CA SER A 205 12.35 -4.58 2.19
C SER A 205 11.51 -4.48 0.91
N ASN A 206 12.18 -4.51 -0.24
CA ASN A 206 11.52 -4.53 -1.55
C ASN A 206 10.55 -5.71 -1.67
N SER A 207 10.93 -6.89 -1.15
CA SER A 207 10.13 -8.10 -1.23
C SER A 207 8.83 -8.00 -0.45
N ARG A 208 8.86 -7.41 0.75
CA ARG A 208 7.66 -7.22 1.57
C ARG A 208 6.73 -6.19 0.96
N ASN A 209 7.26 -5.04 0.52
CA ASN A 209 6.46 -4.02 -0.15
C ASN A 209 5.77 -4.60 -1.40
N LEU A 210 6.56 -5.25 -2.27
CA LEU A 210 6.03 -5.87 -3.49
C LEU A 210 4.97 -6.95 -3.20
N GLY A 211 5.16 -7.75 -2.15
CA GLY A 211 4.16 -8.73 -1.73
C GLY A 211 2.84 -8.10 -1.32
N ILE A 212 2.88 -7.02 -0.52
CA ILE A 212 1.69 -6.29 -0.09
C ILE A 212 0.99 -5.64 -1.30
N THR A 213 1.75 -4.97 -2.18
CA THR A 213 1.23 -4.36 -3.40
C THR A 213 0.53 -5.36 -4.31
N LEU A 214 1.10 -6.57 -4.48
CA LEU A 214 0.47 -7.60 -5.30
C LEU A 214 -0.85 -8.08 -4.70
N ILE A 215 -0.90 -8.29 -3.38
CA ILE A 215 -2.14 -8.68 -2.68
C ILE A 215 -3.20 -7.60 -2.84
N GLU A 216 -2.83 -6.33 -2.64
CA GLU A 216 -3.73 -5.19 -2.84
C GLU A 216 -4.29 -5.15 -4.26
N LEU A 217 -3.44 -5.30 -5.27
CA LEU A 217 -3.83 -5.27 -6.67
C LEU A 217 -4.76 -6.44 -7.01
N MET A 218 -4.48 -7.65 -6.49
CA MET A 218 -5.37 -8.80 -6.64
C MET A 218 -6.74 -8.56 -6.01
N LEU A 219 -6.80 -7.97 -4.82
CA LEU A 219 -8.07 -7.64 -4.17
C LEU A 219 -8.85 -6.60 -4.98
N ILE A 220 -8.20 -5.52 -5.42
CA ILE A 220 -8.84 -4.50 -6.26
C ILE A 220 -9.39 -5.11 -7.54
N MET A 221 -8.63 -5.96 -8.23
CA MET A 221 -9.09 -6.66 -9.43
C MET A 221 -10.27 -7.61 -9.14
N LEU A 222 -10.22 -8.36 -8.04
CA LEU A 222 -11.30 -9.28 -7.66
C LEU A 222 -12.61 -8.53 -7.41
N TYR A 223 -12.58 -7.50 -6.56
CA TYR A 223 -13.79 -6.74 -6.22
C TYR A 223 -14.29 -5.88 -7.39
N SER A 224 -13.38 -5.30 -8.19
CA SER A 224 -13.78 -4.60 -9.41
C SER A 224 -14.40 -5.56 -10.44
N GLY A 225 -13.89 -6.78 -10.58
CA GLY A 225 -14.49 -7.81 -11.41
C GLY A 225 -15.93 -8.15 -10.99
N VAL A 226 -16.17 -8.31 -9.68
CA VAL A 226 -17.53 -8.51 -9.15
C VAL A 226 -18.44 -7.32 -9.47
N LEU A 227 -17.94 -6.08 -9.35
CA LEU A 227 -18.71 -4.88 -9.71
C LEU A 227 -19.07 -4.84 -11.20
N MET A 228 -18.18 -5.28 -12.09
CA MET A 228 -18.46 -5.37 -13.52
C MET A 228 -19.56 -6.39 -13.86
N LEU A 229 -19.72 -7.45 -13.06
CA LEU A 229 -20.82 -8.41 -13.23
C LEU A 229 -22.18 -7.80 -12.84
N ILE A 230 -22.20 -6.92 -11.83
CA ILE A 230 -23.43 -6.28 -11.34
C ILE A 230 -23.84 -5.10 -12.24
N LYS A 231 -22.85 -4.35 -12.74
CA LYS A 231 -23.04 -3.23 -13.66
C LYS A 231 -22.17 -3.42 -14.90
N PRO A 232 -22.67 -4.18 -15.90
CA PRO A 232 -21.93 -4.38 -17.12
C PRO A 232 -21.75 -3.07 -17.88
N TYR A 233 -20.66 -2.98 -18.65
CA TYR A 233 -20.35 -1.83 -19.49
C TYR A 233 -21.48 -1.51 -20.49
N ASP A 234 -22.17 -2.54 -20.98
CA ASP A 234 -23.25 -2.39 -21.96
C ASP A 234 -24.40 -1.52 -21.44
N ASP A 235 -24.71 -1.57 -20.14
CA ASP A 235 -25.75 -0.72 -19.54
C ASP A 235 -25.42 0.77 -19.70
N ILE A 236 -24.16 1.15 -19.48
CA ILE A 236 -23.70 2.54 -19.65
C ILE A 236 -23.63 2.92 -21.12
N ARG A 237 -23.18 1.99 -21.97
CA ARG A 237 -23.14 2.21 -23.42
C ARG A 237 -24.54 2.52 -23.95
N CYS A 238 -25.54 1.74 -23.51
CA CYS A 238 -26.95 1.99 -23.84
C CYS A 238 -27.46 3.32 -23.27
N GLU A 239 -27.16 3.64 -22.00
CA GLU A 239 -27.56 4.90 -21.37
C GLU A 239 -27.00 6.12 -22.14
N ILE A 240 -25.71 6.09 -22.50
CA ILE A 240 -25.06 7.14 -23.30
C ILE A 240 -25.66 7.22 -24.70
N SER A 241 -25.91 6.08 -25.35
CA SER A 241 -26.53 6.04 -26.69
C SER A 241 -27.91 6.70 -26.68
N ASN A 242 -28.74 6.42 -25.68
CA ASN A 242 -30.07 7.02 -25.54
C ASN A 242 -29.99 8.54 -25.35
N ILE A 243 -29.06 9.03 -24.53
CA ILE A 243 -28.82 10.47 -24.33
C ILE A 243 -28.42 11.18 -25.64
N ILE A 244 -27.70 10.49 -26.52
CA ILE A 244 -27.30 11.02 -27.84
C ILE A 244 -28.49 11.03 -28.81
N CYS A 245 -29.32 9.98 -28.80
CA CYS A 245 -30.45 9.81 -29.72
C CYS A 245 -31.63 10.75 -29.43
N ASP A 246 -31.93 11.05 -28.17
CA ASP A 246 -33.12 11.81 -27.75
C ASP A 246 -33.14 13.29 -28.17
N ASN A 247 -32.02 13.85 -28.66
CA ASN A 247 -31.86 15.30 -28.87
C ASN A 247 -31.73 15.74 -30.35
N LYS A 248 -32.41 15.08 -31.29
CA LYS A 248 -32.53 15.62 -32.66
C LYS A 248 -33.40 16.88 -32.64
N SER A 249 -32.80 18.06 -32.78
CA SER A 249 -33.54 19.33 -32.84
C SER A 249 -34.50 19.37 -34.03
N GLN A 250 -35.77 19.73 -33.78
CA GLN A 250 -36.82 19.81 -34.80
C GLN A 250 -36.72 21.05 -35.73
N VAL A 251 -35.89 22.04 -35.42
CA VAL A 251 -35.85 23.31 -36.16
C VAL A 251 -34.76 23.31 -37.23
N ASP A 252 -35.18 23.51 -38.49
CA ASP A 252 -34.26 23.61 -39.63
C ASP A 252 -33.62 25.00 -39.71
N MET A 253 -32.43 25.12 -39.12
CA MET A 253 -31.60 26.33 -39.19
C MET A 253 -31.26 26.77 -40.61
N SER A 254 -31.35 25.89 -41.61
CA SER A 254 -31.11 26.26 -43.01
C SER A 254 -32.22 27.16 -43.55
N VAL A 255 -33.47 26.93 -43.13
CA VAL A 255 -34.64 27.73 -43.53
C VAL A 255 -34.55 29.14 -42.94
N LEU A 256 -34.24 29.25 -41.64
CA LEU A 256 -34.10 30.55 -40.96
C LEU A 256 -32.94 31.39 -41.55
N ARG A 257 -31.82 30.74 -41.94
CA ARG A 257 -30.70 31.43 -42.61
C ARG A 257 -31.08 31.91 -44.01
N LYS A 258 -31.77 31.10 -44.81
CA LYS A 258 -32.25 31.49 -46.15
C LYS A 258 -33.20 32.68 -46.07
N GLN A 259 -34.14 32.65 -45.13
CA GLN A 259 -35.06 33.75 -44.87
C GLN A 259 -34.35 35.06 -44.50
N LEU A 260 -33.27 35.00 -43.72
CA LEU A 260 -32.49 36.18 -43.35
C LEU A 260 -31.76 36.79 -44.56
N VAL A 261 -31.19 35.94 -45.43
CA VAL A 261 -30.51 36.39 -46.66
C VAL A 261 -31.47 37.10 -47.61
N ILE A 262 -32.63 36.49 -47.89
CA ILE A 262 -33.65 37.07 -48.77
C ILE A 262 -34.13 38.43 -48.25
N ARG A 263 -34.38 38.55 -46.95
CA ARG A 263 -34.82 39.83 -46.34
C ARG A 263 -33.74 40.91 -46.39
N ARG A 264 -32.47 40.57 -46.18
CA ARG A 264 -31.35 41.52 -46.34
C ARG A 264 -31.22 42.01 -47.79
N GLU A 265 -31.38 41.12 -48.76
CA GLU A 265 -31.33 41.49 -50.18
C GLU A 265 -32.48 42.41 -50.57
N ASN A 266 -33.70 42.15 -50.06
CA ASN A 266 -34.86 43.00 -50.32
C ASN A 266 -34.71 44.41 -49.75
N ILE A 267 -34.18 44.56 -48.54
CA ILE A 267 -33.86 45.87 -47.95
C ILE A 267 -32.82 46.60 -48.81
N LYS A 268 -31.75 45.90 -49.21
CA LYS A 268 -30.69 46.49 -50.06
C LYS A 268 -31.26 47.02 -51.38
N ARG A 269 -32.13 46.25 -52.04
CA ARG A 269 -32.81 46.67 -53.27
C ARG A 269 -33.69 47.91 -53.05
N LEU A 270 -34.43 47.97 -51.95
CA LEU A 270 -35.30 49.11 -51.64
C LEU A 270 -34.54 50.40 -51.24
N THR A 271 -33.30 50.28 -50.76
CA THR A 271 -32.44 51.44 -50.43
C THR A 271 -31.59 51.95 -51.60
N GLN A 272 -31.52 51.20 -52.71
CA GLN A 272 -30.73 51.56 -53.90
C GLN A 272 -31.54 52.34 -54.96
N TYR A 273 -32.84 52.53 -54.73
CA TYR A 273 -33.77 53.33 -55.55
C TYR A 273 -34.30 54.51 -54.74
#